data_AF-A0A1X0UK75-F1
#
_entry.id   AF-A0A1X0UK75-F1
#
_cell.length_a   1.000
_cell.length_b   1.000
_cell.length_c   1.000
_cell.angle_alpha   90.00
_cell.angle_beta   90.00
_cell.angle_gamma   90.00
#
_symmetry.space_group_name_H-M   'P 1'
#
loop_
_entity.id
_entity.type
_entity.pdbx_description
1 polymer ?
#
loop_
_entity_poly.entity_id
_entity_poly.type
_entity_poly.pdbx_seq_one_letter_code
_entity_poly.pdbx_strand_id
1 'polypeptide(L)'
;MVGLFAGIGGLELGLSEQGWSTELLCEIDPGAQAVLGARFPDTPVHGDVTKLRSLPSGTELVAAGFPCQDLSQAGLTAGITGSRSGLVDEVFRLVKRRKGPRWLLIENVPFMLQLSRGAAMRHITDALSDLGYTWAYRVVDARSFGLPQRRQRVLMLASRTEDPREVLFGQDAGPVPEGDPSEQPCGFYWTEGTRGLGWAINAVPTLKGGSSIGIASPPAIRLPSGEIVTPGIIGAERLQGFDPDWTAPALSLPGVRAGHRWKLVGNAVSVRMASWVASQLDRPQPHDDSEDTPLLPGQAWPTAAWGRNGSSFRVHRSTWPVHEPYEDLSDFLDDSRLLSARATAGFLKRAKMGNLRFVPGFLDDVESHLDRMGGHPTPRAA
;
A
#
# COMPACT_ATOMS: atom_id res chain seq x y z
N MET A 1 -7.62 2.87 -19.49
CA MET A 1 -6.95 3.52 -18.33
C MET A 1 -5.47 3.73 -18.61
N VAL A 2 -4.82 4.60 -17.84
CA VAL A 2 -3.36 4.80 -17.84
C VAL A 2 -2.83 4.61 -16.42
N GLY A 3 -1.74 3.86 -16.26
CA GLY A 3 -1.03 3.66 -15.00
C GLY A 3 0.24 4.50 -14.91
N LEU A 4 0.33 5.38 -13.93
CA LEU A 4 1.54 6.15 -13.60
C LEU A 4 2.13 5.65 -12.29
N PHE A 5 3.47 5.54 -12.21
CA PHE A 5 4.15 4.89 -11.08
C PHE A 5 3.58 3.49 -10.86
N ALA A 6 3.42 2.75 -11.96
CA ALA A 6 2.64 1.51 -11.98
C ALA A 6 3.24 0.40 -11.11
N GLY A 7 4.53 0.50 -10.76
CA GLY A 7 5.25 -0.55 -10.05
C GLY A 7 5.12 -1.86 -10.82
N ILE A 8 4.59 -2.89 -10.17
CA ILE A 8 4.35 -4.20 -10.79
C ILE A 8 2.92 -4.42 -11.29
N GLY A 9 2.13 -3.35 -11.44
CA GLY A 9 0.83 -3.41 -12.10
C GLY A 9 -0.34 -3.80 -11.20
N GLY A 10 -0.26 -3.51 -9.90
CA GLY A 10 -1.28 -3.93 -8.93
C GLY A 10 -2.63 -3.23 -9.12
N LEU A 11 -2.60 -1.93 -9.41
CA LEU A 11 -3.82 -1.18 -9.75
C LEU A 11 -4.38 -1.71 -11.07
N GLU A 12 -3.53 -1.83 -12.08
CA GLU A 12 -3.93 -2.21 -13.43
C GLU A 12 -4.51 -3.61 -13.50
N LEU A 13 -3.93 -4.58 -12.78
CA LEU A 13 -4.47 -5.93 -12.68
C LEU A 13 -5.88 -5.91 -12.07
N GLY A 14 -6.05 -5.29 -10.89
CA GLY A 14 -7.35 -5.27 -10.22
C GLY A 14 -8.42 -4.51 -11.01
N LEU A 15 -8.06 -3.41 -11.68
CA LEU A 15 -8.99 -2.73 -12.59
C LEU A 15 -9.36 -3.61 -13.80
N SER A 16 -8.42 -4.39 -14.34
CA SER A 16 -8.68 -5.26 -15.49
C SER A 16 -9.62 -6.43 -15.19
N GLU A 17 -9.65 -6.91 -13.93
CA GLU A 17 -10.61 -7.92 -13.48
C GLU A 17 -12.07 -7.45 -13.61
N GLN A 18 -12.29 -6.13 -13.62
CA GLN A 18 -13.59 -5.49 -13.82
C GLN A 18 -13.75 -4.88 -15.22
N GLY A 19 -12.94 -5.33 -16.19
CA GLY A 19 -13.11 -4.99 -17.60
C GLY A 19 -12.41 -3.70 -18.08
N TRP A 20 -11.62 -3.04 -17.24
CA TRP A 20 -10.81 -1.90 -17.68
C TRP A 20 -9.59 -2.35 -18.50
N SER A 21 -9.35 -1.69 -19.64
CA SER A 21 -8.15 -1.93 -20.46
C SER A 21 -7.05 -0.91 -20.16
N THR A 22 -5.78 -1.34 -20.11
CA THR A 22 -4.64 -0.44 -19.89
C THR A 22 -3.99 -0.04 -21.21
N GLU A 23 -3.96 1.27 -21.50
CA GLU A 23 -3.42 1.82 -22.76
C GLU A 23 -1.97 2.31 -22.64
N LEU A 24 -1.53 2.66 -21.43
CA LEU A 24 -0.17 3.16 -21.19
C LEU A 24 0.23 2.88 -19.74
N LEU A 25 1.48 2.47 -19.56
CA LEU A 25 2.13 2.31 -18.26
C LEU A 25 3.34 3.23 -18.18
N CYS A 26 3.62 3.79 -17.00
CA CYS A 26 4.81 4.60 -16.73
C CYS A 26 5.43 4.17 -15.40
N GLU A 27 6.67 3.67 -15.44
CA GLU A 27 7.39 3.16 -14.27
C GLU A 27 8.90 3.33 -14.48
N ILE A 28 9.62 3.81 -13.46
CA ILE A 28 11.05 4.13 -13.57
C ILE A 28 11.96 2.95 -13.19
N ASP A 29 11.50 2.04 -12.33
CA ASP A 29 12.29 0.89 -11.88
C ASP A 29 12.38 -0.18 -12.99
N PRO A 30 13.59 -0.52 -13.49
CA PRO A 30 13.74 -1.48 -14.58
C PRO A 30 13.19 -2.87 -14.25
N GLY A 31 13.33 -3.33 -13.00
CA GLY A 31 12.79 -4.62 -12.58
C GLY A 31 11.26 -4.64 -12.63
N ALA A 32 10.63 -3.52 -12.26
CA ALA A 32 9.20 -3.33 -12.39
C ALA A 32 8.77 -3.27 -13.87
N GLN A 33 9.51 -2.54 -14.73
CA GLN A 33 9.26 -2.53 -16.18
C GLN A 33 9.33 -3.93 -16.81
N ALA A 34 10.28 -4.76 -16.40
CA ALA A 34 10.37 -6.14 -16.88
C ALA A 34 9.15 -6.99 -16.48
N VAL A 35 8.61 -6.77 -15.27
CA VAL A 35 7.35 -7.39 -14.84
C VAL A 35 6.19 -6.86 -15.68
N LEU A 36 6.06 -5.55 -15.83
CA LEU A 36 4.99 -4.95 -16.62
C LEU A 36 5.00 -5.42 -18.08
N GLY A 37 6.17 -5.44 -18.73
CA GLY A 37 6.29 -5.91 -20.12
C GLY A 37 5.96 -7.39 -20.30
N ALA A 38 6.14 -8.22 -19.26
CA ALA A 38 5.76 -9.63 -19.30
C ALA A 38 4.27 -9.85 -18.99
N ARG A 39 3.67 -9.03 -18.12
CA ARG A 39 2.28 -9.18 -17.64
C ARG A 39 1.25 -8.38 -18.45
N PHE A 40 1.70 -7.32 -19.11
CA PHE A 40 0.91 -6.46 -19.99
C PHE A 40 1.62 -6.30 -21.35
N PRO A 41 1.80 -7.39 -22.11
CA PRO A 41 2.68 -7.42 -23.30
C PRO A 41 2.25 -6.47 -24.43
N ASP A 42 0.95 -6.16 -24.50
CA ASP A 42 0.38 -5.28 -25.53
C ASP A 42 0.32 -3.80 -25.09
N THR A 43 0.79 -3.48 -23.88
CA THR A 43 0.73 -2.15 -23.32
C THR A 43 2.12 -1.48 -23.34
N PRO A 44 2.27 -0.28 -23.92
CA PRO A 44 3.55 0.44 -23.91
C PRO A 44 3.94 0.84 -22.48
N VAL A 45 5.17 0.49 -22.10
CA VAL A 45 5.78 0.84 -20.81
C VAL A 45 6.79 1.96 -21.00
N HIS A 46 6.50 3.12 -20.44
CA HIS A 46 7.36 4.30 -20.42
C HIS A 46 8.16 4.36 -19.11
N GLY A 47 9.31 5.03 -19.15
CA GLY A 47 10.18 5.19 -17.98
C GLY A 47 9.81 6.38 -17.09
N ASP A 48 10.65 7.41 -17.16
CA ASP A 48 10.56 8.62 -16.35
C ASP A 48 9.32 9.47 -16.69
N VAL A 49 8.41 9.60 -15.73
CA VAL A 49 7.15 10.36 -15.87
C VAL A 49 7.37 11.83 -16.23
N THR A 50 8.50 12.43 -15.81
CA THR A 50 8.82 13.84 -16.11
C THR A 50 9.06 14.06 -17.61
N LYS A 51 9.37 12.99 -18.34
CA LYS A 51 9.58 12.99 -19.79
C LYS A 51 8.30 12.67 -20.57
N LEU A 52 7.24 12.23 -19.91
CA LEU A 52 5.97 11.93 -20.55
C LEU A 52 5.27 13.24 -20.94
N ARG A 53 5.08 13.47 -22.24
CA ARG A 53 4.55 14.73 -22.76
C ARG A 53 3.04 14.83 -22.64
N SER A 54 2.33 13.73 -22.87
CA SER A 54 0.87 13.68 -22.91
C SER A 54 0.38 12.25 -22.67
N LEU A 55 -0.89 12.15 -22.25
CA LEU A 55 -1.62 10.88 -22.16
C LEU A 55 -2.41 10.61 -23.46
N PRO A 56 -2.74 9.35 -23.78
CA PRO A 56 -3.66 9.01 -24.86
C PRO A 56 -4.98 9.80 -24.76
N SER A 57 -5.49 10.28 -25.88
CA SER A 57 -6.62 11.22 -25.88
C SER A 57 -7.90 10.63 -25.28
N GLY A 58 -8.11 9.32 -25.46
CA GLY A 58 -9.24 8.53 -24.96
C GLY A 58 -9.12 8.10 -23.50
N THR A 59 -8.07 8.50 -22.78
CA THR A 59 -7.88 8.10 -21.37
C THR A 59 -9.07 8.51 -20.51
N GLU A 60 -9.83 7.52 -20.03
CA GLU A 60 -10.95 7.74 -19.09
C GLU A 60 -10.50 7.79 -17.63
N LEU A 61 -9.53 6.96 -17.25
CA LEU A 61 -9.03 6.85 -15.89
C LEU A 61 -7.51 6.91 -15.90
N VAL A 62 -6.95 7.73 -14.99
CA VAL A 62 -5.53 7.71 -14.64
C VAL A 62 -5.41 7.15 -13.22
N ALA A 63 -4.56 6.14 -13.05
CA ALA A 63 -4.21 5.55 -11.76
C ALA A 63 -2.77 5.93 -11.39
N ALA A 64 -2.52 6.32 -10.13
CA ALA A 64 -1.20 6.76 -9.69
C ALA A 64 -0.89 6.36 -8.24
N GLY A 65 0.16 5.53 -8.05
CA GLY A 65 0.72 5.16 -6.74
C GLY A 65 2.09 5.80 -6.50
N PHE A 66 2.16 7.13 -6.49
CA PHE A 66 3.45 7.85 -6.47
C PHE A 66 4.18 7.75 -5.11
N PRO A 67 5.51 7.92 -5.07
CA PRO A 67 6.29 7.79 -3.84
C PRO A 67 5.88 8.79 -2.75
N CYS A 68 5.54 8.28 -1.55
CA CYS A 68 5.14 9.13 -0.41
C CYS A 68 6.24 10.11 0.05
N GLN A 69 7.51 9.76 -0.15
CA GLN A 69 8.65 10.58 0.28
C GLN A 69 8.67 11.96 -0.39
N ASP A 70 8.21 12.03 -1.64
CA ASP A 70 8.17 13.28 -2.42
C ASP A 70 7.06 14.23 -1.94
N LEU A 71 6.02 13.73 -1.26
CA LEU A 71 4.99 14.59 -0.67
C LEU A 71 5.52 15.52 0.41
N SER A 72 6.56 15.09 1.13
CA SER A 72 7.22 15.96 2.11
C SER A 72 7.85 17.18 1.42
N GLN A 73 8.42 17.01 0.23
CA GLN A 73 9.04 18.08 -0.54
C GLN A 73 7.98 19.01 -1.13
N ALA A 74 6.92 18.45 -1.74
CA ALA A 74 5.81 19.23 -2.31
C ALA A 74 5.13 20.12 -1.26
N GLY A 75 4.89 19.58 -0.06
CA GLY A 75 4.30 20.33 1.05
C GLY A 75 5.19 21.46 1.59
N LEU A 76 6.52 21.36 1.45
CA LEU A 76 7.46 22.43 1.81
C LEU A 76 7.51 23.51 0.72
N THR A 77 7.44 23.13 -0.56
CA THR A 77 7.43 24.08 -1.68
C THR A 77 6.11 24.83 -1.83
N ALA A 78 4.98 24.31 -1.37
CA ALA A 78 3.75 25.10 -1.26
C ALA A 78 3.94 26.36 -0.38
N GLY A 79 4.92 26.36 0.55
CA GLY A 79 5.27 27.51 1.39
C GLY A 79 6.43 28.37 0.86
N ILE A 80 7.09 27.99 -0.24
CA ILE A 80 8.30 28.67 -0.76
C ILE A 80 8.09 28.94 -2.25
N THR A 81 8.19 30.20 -2.66
CA THR A 81 8.08 30.68 -4.05
C THR A 81 9.27 30.27 -4.95
N GLY A 82 9.71 29.01 -4.87
CA GLY A 82 10.85 28.45 -5.60
C GLY A 82 10.53 27.05 -6.14
N SER A 83 10.78 26.87 -7.44
CA SER A 83 10.42 25.71 -8.26
C SER A 83 11.14 24.39 -7.87
N ARG A 84 10.54 23.58 -7.00
CA ARG A 84 10.80 22.13 -6.90
C ARG A 84 9.49 21.37 -6.65
N SER A 85 8.74 21.12 -7.73
CA SER A 85 7.49 20.36 -7.76
C SER A 85 7.73 18.88 -7.44
N GLY A 86 6.85 18.26 -6.64
CA GLY A 86 6.92 16.83 -6.34
C GLY A 86 6.42 15.97 -7.51
N LEU A 87 6.67 14.65 -7.49
CA LEU A 87 6.20 13.73 -8.55
C LEU A 87 4.67 13.71 -8.75
N VAL A 88 3.90 14.09 -7.72
CA VAL A 88 2.43 14.25 -7.84
C VAL A 88 2.06 15.39 -8.79
N ASP A 89 2.89 16.43 -8.91
CA ASP A 89 2.62 17.56 -9.81
C ASP A 89 2.75 17.15 -11.28
N GLU A 90 3.55 16.12 -11.58
CA GLU A 90 3.60 15.52 -12.92
C GLU A 90 2.29 14.83 -13.27
N VAL A 91 1.61 14.21 -12.29
CA VAL A 91 0.25 13.67 -12.49
C VAL A 91 -0.70 14.80 -12.85
N PHE A 92 -0.71 15.88 -12.05
CA PHE A 92 -1.55 17.05 -12.30
C PHE A 92 -1.26 17.70 -13.65
N ARG A 93 0.03 17.83 -14.03
CA ARG A 93 0.45 18.32 -15.35
C ARG A 93 -0.13 17.47 -16.48
N LEU A 94 -0.06 16.15 -16.36
CA LEU A 94 -0.53 15.21 -17.39
C LEU A 94 -2.05 15.18 -17.53
N VAL A 95 -2.80 15.35 -16.43
CA VAL A 95 -4.29 15.38 -16.48
C VAL A 95 -4.86 16.76 -16.79
N LYS A 96 -4.05 17.83 -16.70
CA LYS A 96 -4.43 19.23 -16.97
C LYS A 96 -4.66 19.47 -18.47
N ARG A 97 -5.83 19.05 -18.96
CA ARG A 97 -6.34 19.35 -20.31
C ARG A 97 -7.86 19.58 -20.29
N ARG A 98 -8.37 20.25 -21.32
CA ARG A 98 -9.80 20.64 -21.44
C ARG A 98 -10.74 19.43 -21.36
N LYS A 99 -10.42 18.36 -22.07
CA LYS A 99 -11.08 17.03 -21.97
C LYS A 99 -10.15 16.08 -21.20
N GLY A 100 -9.93 16.37 -19.92
CA GLY A 100 -9.13 15.53 -19.02
C GLY A 100 -9.78 14.17 -18.77
N PRO A 101 -9.06 13.22 -18.14
CA PRO A 101 -9.64 11.94 -17.77
C PRO A 101 -10.84 12.15 -16.83
N ARG A 102 -11.86 11.30 -17.00
CA ARG A 102 -13.07 11.27 -16.18
C ARG A 102 -12.70 11.00 -14.72
N TRP A 103 -11.81 10.05 -14.48
CA TRP A 103 -11.37 9.63 -13.16
C TRP A 103 -9.86 9.82 -12.96
N LEU A 104 -9.49 10.27 -11.76
CA LEU A 104 -8.14 10.16 -11.22
C LEU A 104 -8.19 9.33 -9.94
N LEU A 105 -7.50 8.19 -9.93
CA LEU A 105 -7.32 7.33 -8.78
C LEU A 105 -5.90 7.49 -8.24
N ILE A 106 -5.76 7.93 -7.00
CA ILE A 106 -4.50 8.08 -6.29
C ILE A 106 -4.47 7.08 -5.13
N GLU A 107 -3.37 6.36 -5.01
CA GLU A 107 -3.07 5.53 -3.84
C GLU A 107 -1.88 6.09 -3.07
N ASN A 108 -1.96 6.05 -1.74
CA ASN A 108 -0.80 6.30 -0.90
C ASN A 108 -0.92 5.68 0.50
N VAL A 109 0.14 5.81 1.30
CA VAL A 109 0.13 5.38 2.70
C VAL A 109 -0.63 6.38 3.60
N PRO A 110 -1.31 5.92 4.68
CA PRO A 110 -2.06 6.80 5.60
C PRO A 110 -1.24 7.92 6.23
N PHE A 111 0.08 7.75 6.32
CA PHE A 111 0.97 8.79 6.83
C PHE A 111 0.89 10.09 6.03
N MET A 112 0.45 10.04 4.76
CA MET A 112 0.24 11.25 3.94
C MET A 112 -0.72 12.25 4.59
N LEU A 113 -1.69 11.77 5.38
CA LEU A 113 -2.70 12.61 6.06
C LEU A 113 -2.08 13.53 7.12
N GLN A 114 -0.90 13.16 7.63
CA GLN A 114 -0.20 13.84 8.72
C GLN A 114 1.09 14.54 8.26
N LEU A 115 1.60 14.18 7.08
CA LEU A 115 2.83 14.74 6.52
C LEU A 115 2.80 16.27 6.50
N SER A 116 3.89 16.88 6.99
CA SER A 116 4.05 18.34 7.08
C SER A 116 2.83 19.03 7.69
N ARG A 117 2.25 18.45 8.76
CA ARG A 117 1.03 18.93 9.43
C ARG A 117 -0.16 19.07 8.45
N GLY A 118 -0.32 18.06 7.60
CA GLY A 118 -1.39 17.96 6.60
C GLY A 118 -1.18 18.85 5.35
N ALA A 119 0.01 19.43 5.16
CA ALA A 119 0.30 20.26 3.97
C ALA A 119 0.29 19.44 2.67
N ALA A 120 0.74 18.18 2.73
CA ALA A 120 0.70 17.28 1.58
C ALA A 120 -0.73 17.07 1.07
N MET A 121 -1.68 16.82 1.98
CA MET A 121 -3.09 16.68 1.62
C MET A 121 -3.68 17.98 1.07
N ARG A 122 -3.40 19.13 1.70
CA ARG A 122 -3.86 20.44 1.18
C ARG A 122 -3.38 20.68 -0.25
N HIS A 123 -2.09 20.46 -0.51
CA HIS A 123 -1.51 20.57 -1.85
C HIS A 123 -2.27 19.73 -2.89
N ILE A 124 -2.56 18.47 -2.57
CA ILE A 124 -3.31 17.57 -3.46
C ILE A 124 -4.75 18.07 -3.66
N THR A 125 -5.46 18.37 -2.57
CA THR A 125 -6.89 18.75 -2.64
C THR A 125 -7.11 20.11 -3.29
N ASP A 126 -6.18 21.04 -3.09
CA ASP A 126 -6.19 22.37 -3.73
C ASP A 126 -5.93 22.22 -5.23
N ALA A 127 -4.90 21.45 -5.62
CA ALA A 127 -4.62 21.17 -7.03
C ALA A 127 -5.79 20.47 -7.74
N LEU A 128 -6.44 19.50 -7.08
CA LEU A 128 -7.64 18.86 -7.60
C LEU A 128 -8.79 19.86 -7.79
N SER A 129 -9.03 20.72 -6.80
CA SER A 129 -10.06 21.76 -6.84
C SER A 129 -9.79 22.77 -7.96
N ASP A 130 -8.55 23.22 -8.13
CA ASP A 130 -8.10 24.12 -9.20
C ASP A 130 -8.27 23.49 -10.60
N LEU A 131 -8.13 22.17 -10.68
CA LEU A 131 -8.39 21.38 -11.88
C LEU A 131 -9.89 21.09 -12.09
N GLY A 132 -10.77 21.58 -11.22
CA GLY A 132 -12.22 21.43 -11.30
C GLY A 132 -12.73 20.04 -10.88
N TYR A 133 -11.94 19.27 -10.16
CA TYR A 133 -12.35 17.95 -9.66
C TYR A 133 -13.13 18.08 -8.34
N THR A 134 -14.18 17.27 -8.21
CA THR A 134 -14.66 16.80 -6.91
C THR A 134 -13.78 15.64 -6.51
N TRP A 135 -13.38 15.57 -5.25
CA TRP A 135 -12.52 14.50 -4.74
C TRP A 135 -13.13 13.88 -3.48
N ALA A 136 -12.89 12.58 -3.30
CA ALA A 136 -13.16 11.85 -2.08
C ALA A 136 -11.97 10.92 -1.79
N TYR A 137 -11.71 10.63 -0.52
CA TYR A 137 -10.75 9.61 -0.14
C TYR A 137 -11.22 8.81 1.06
N ARG A 138 -10.72 7.58 1.16
CA ARG A 138 -10.92 6.68 2.29
C ARG A 138 -9.65 5.90 2.59
N VAL A 139 -9.32 5.76 3.87
CA VAL A 139 -8.34 4.77 4.33
C VAL A 139 -9.02 3.40 4.36
N VAL A 140 -8.47 2.41 3.66
CA VAL A 140 -8.94 1.02 3.65
C VAL A 140 -7.83 0.06 4.07
N ASP A 141 -8.19 -1.08 4.68
CA ASP A 141 -7.25 -2.14 5.07
C ASP A 141 -7.36 -3.34 4.11
N ALA A 142 -6.23 -3.93 3.68
CA ALA A 142 -6.24 -5.08 2.77
C ALA A 142 -7.03 -6.27 3.33
N ARG A 143 -7.10 -6.37 4.66
CA ARG A 143 -7.89 -7.39 5.37
C ARG A 143 -9.38 -7.30 5.09
N SER A 144 -9.90 -6.12 4.74
CA SER A 144 -11.29 -5.94 4.30
C SER A 144 -11.60 -6.74 3.04
N PHE A 145 -10.58 -6.99 2.21
CA PHE A 145 -10.66 -7.71 0.94
C PHE A 145 -10.13 -9.16 1.05
N GLY A 146 -10.14 -9.71 2.27
CA GLY A 146 -9.83 -11.11 2.55
C GLY A 146 -8.34 -11.47 2.60
N LEU A 147 -7.43 -10.52 2.42
CA LEU A 147 -5.98 -10.78 2.46
C LEU A 147 -5.43 -10.72 3.90
N PRO A 148 -4.63 -11.72 4.35
CA PRO A 148 -4.03 -11.72 5.69
C PRO A 148 -2.79 -10.81 5.78
N GLN A 149 -2.95 -9.54 5.42
CA GLN A 149 -1.94 -8.50 5.53
C GLN A 149 -2.56 -7.23 6.11
N ARG A 150 -2.13 -6.81 7.30
CA ARG A 150 -2.51 -5.49 7.83
C ARG A 150 -1.79 -4.40 7.04
N ARG A 151 -2.45 -3.92 5.98
CA ARG A 151 -1.96 -2.92 5.03
C ARG A 151 -3.06 -1.89 4.82
N GLN A 152 -2.94 -0.77 5.53
CA GLN A 152 -3.83 0.36 5.32
C GLN A 152 -3.31 1.27 4.21
N ARG A 153 -4.21 1.76 3.36
CA ARG A 153 -3.93 2.68 2.24
C ARG A 153 -5.01 3.73 2.11
N VAL A 154 -4.60 4.94 1.76
CA VAL A 154 -5.51 6.00 1.30
C VAL A 154 -5.80 5.74 -0.16
N LEU A 155 -7.05 5.48 -0.47
CA LEU A 155 -7.57 5.50 -1.84
C LEU A 155 -8.30 6.82 -2.03
N MET A 156 -7.79 7.65 -2.93
CA MET A 156 -8.39 8.93 -3.30
C MET A 156 -8.88 8.86 -4.73
N LEU A 157 -10.14 9.21 -4.93
CA LEU A 157 -10.77 9.25 -6.23
C LEU A 157 -11.25 10.67 -6.50
N ALA A 158 -11.02 11.14 -7.73
CA ALA A 158 -11.46 12.44 -8.16
C ALA A 158 -12.12 12.36 -9.53
N SER A 159 -13.23 13.08 -9.70
CA SER A 159 -13.92 13.21 -10.99
C SER A 159 -14.39 14.65 -11.24
N ARG A 160 -14.45 15.01 -12.53
CA ARG A 160 -15.05 16.27 -13.00
C ARG A 160 -16.53 16.14 -13.32
N THR A 161 -17.01 14.92 -13.57
CA THR A 161 -18.36 14.65 -14.08
C THR A 161 -19.19 13.75 -13.19
N GLU A 162 -18.53 12.93 -12.36
CA GLU A 162 -19.16 11.92 -11.51
C GLU A 162 -18.97 12.27 -10.03
N ASP A 163 -19.70 11.58 -9.15
CA ASP A 163 -19.55 11.71 -7.71
C ASP A 163 -18.61 10.64 -7.13
N PRO A 164 -17.37 10.98 -6.71
CA PRO A 164 -16.44 10.00 -6.13
C PRO A 164 -16.90 9.47 -4.76
N ARG A 165 -17.86 10.12 -4.09
CA ARG A 165 -18.40 9.68 -2.80
C ARG A 165 -19.12 8.34 -2.93
N GLU A 166 -19.88 8.18 -4.01
CA GLU A 166 -20.66 6.96 -4.26
C GLU A 166 -19.78 5.73 -4.52
N VAL A 167 -18.53 5.94 -4.91
CA VAL A 167 -17.55 4.89 -5.14
C VAL A 167 -16.87 4.46 -3.84
N LEU A 168 -16.61 5.39 -2.92
CA LEU A 168 -15.78 5.12 -1.73
C LEU A 168 -16.56 4.96 -0.42
N PHE A 169 -17.77 5.53 -0.32
CA PHE A 169 -18.51 5.66 0.94
C PHE A 169 -19.85 4.93 0.99
N GLY A 170 -20.31 4.35 -0.12
CA GLY A 170 -21.59 3.62 -0.18
C GLY A 170 -21.63 2.32 0.63
N GLN A 171 -20.47 1.79 1.03
CA GLN A 171 -20.35 0.57 1.85
C GLN A 171 -19.58 0.82 3.14
N ASP A 172 -20.02 0.26 4.26
CA ASP A 172 -19.23 0.22 5.49
C ASP A 172 -19.60 -1.01 6.34
N ALA A 173 -18.86 -2.09 6.17
CA ALA A 173 -19.07 -3.32 6.93
C ALA A 173 -18.59 -3.22 8.39
N GLY A 174 -17.79 -2.20 8.70
CA GLY A 174 -17.24 -1.99 10.05
C GLY A 174 -16.07 -2.92 10.37
N PRO A 175 -15.34 -2.67 11.47
CA PRO A 175 -14.22 -3.52 11.87
C PRO A 175 -14.70 -4.92 12.28
N VAL A 176 -13.88 -5.93 12.00
CA VAL A 176 -14.08 -7.30 12.51
C VAL A 176 -13.46 -7.47 13.90
N PRO A 177 -13.97 -8.40 14.73
CA PRO A 177 -13.33 -8.77 16.00
C PRO A 177 -11.87 -9.21 15.81
N GLU A 178 -11.04 -8.93 16.81
CA GLU A 178 -9.67 -9.46 16.82
C GLU A 178 -9.70 -10.99 17.02
N GLY A 179 -8.79 -11.69 16.34
CA GLY A 179 -8.61 -13.13 16.49
C GLY A 179 -7.93 -13.54 17.79
N ASP A 180 -7.72 -14.84 17.97
CA ASP A 180 -7.02 -15.38 19.14
C ASP A 180 -5.52 -15.62 18.82
N PRO A 181 -4.59 -14.90 19.47
CA PRO A 181 -3.16 -15.05 19.21
C PRO A 181 -2.55 -16.38 19.66
N SER A 182 -3.27 -17.15 20.50
CA SER A 182 -2.84 -18.47 20.94
C SER A 182 -3.14 -19.55 19.89
N GLU A 183 -4.27 -19.41 19.18
CA GLU A 183 -4.75 -20.37 18.19
C GLU A 183 -4.32 -20.03 16.76
N GLN A 184 -3.99 -18.76 16.48
CA GLN A 184 -3.73 -18.28 15.13
C GLN A 184 -2.29 -17.80 14.91
N PRO A 185 -1.77 -17.89 13.67
CA PRO A 185 -0.47 -17.34 13.33
C PRO A 185 -0.45 -15.81 13.51
N CYS A 186 0.64 -15.29 14.05
CA CYS A 186 0.77 -13.87 14.38
C CYS A 186 2.00 -13.24 13.73
N GLY A 187 1.77 -12.27 12.85
CA GLY A 187 2.82 -11.54 12.17
C GLY A 187 3.41 -10.38 12.98
N PHE A 188 4.71 -10.15 12.84
CA PHE A 188 5.42 -9.04 13.47
C PHE A 188 6.72 -8.64 12.74
N TYR A 189 7.28 -7.48 13.05
CA TYR A 189 8.58 -7.06 12.53
C TYR A 189 9.71 -7.48 13.46
N TRP A 190 10.44 -8.53 13.09
CA TRP A 190 11.62 -8.97 13.84
C TRP A 190 12.76 -7.93 13.83
N THR A 191 12.77 -6.97 12.90
CA THR A 191 13.75 -5.87 12.88
C THR A 191 13.45 -4.77 13.89
N GLU A 192 12.24 -4.73 14.45
CA GLU A 192 11.81 -3.77 15.46
C GLU A 192 11.96 -4.39 16.87
N GLY A 193 11.17 -3.95 17.86
CA GLY A 193 11.13 -4.52 19.21
C GLY A 193 11.35 -3.52 20.35
N THR A 194 11.69 -2.26 20.07
CA THR A 194 11.89 -1.23 21.11
C THR A 194 10.68 -0.31 21.30
N ARG A 195 10.06 0.15 20.19
CA ARG A 195 8.95 1.11 20.19
C ARG A 195 7.68 0.60 19.51
N GLY A 196 7.78 -0.49 18.76
CA GLY A 196 6.66 -1.13 18.07
C GLY A 196 7.01 -2.53 17.64
N LEU A 197 5.99 -3.38 17.52
CA LEU A 197 6.11 -4.77 17.06
C LEU A 197 5.50 -4.97 15.68
N GLY A 198 4.52 -4.15 15.31
CA GLY A 198 3.71 -4.43 14.13
C GLY A 198 2.87 -5.70 14.30
N TRP A 199 2.50 -6.06 15.53
CA TRP A 199 1.72 -7.26 15.86
C TRP A 199 0.41 -7.35 15.08
N ALA A 200 0.16 -8.44 14.36
CA ALA A 200 -1.07 -8.69 13.65
C ALA A 200 -1.48 -10.16 13.81
N ILE A 201 -2.73 -10.40 14.23
CA ILE A 201 -3.28 -11.74 14.44
C ILE A 201 -3.91 -12.20 13.13
N ASN A 202 -3.64 -13.45 12.76
CA ASN A 202 -3.97 -14.07 11.47
C ASN A 202 -3.63 -13.18 10.25
N ALA A 203 -2.53 -12.43 10.37
CA ALA A 203 -2.05 -11.53 9.32
C ALA A 203 -0.58 -11.20 9.53
N VAL A 204 0.12 -10.84 8.46
CA VAL A 204 1.41 -10.14 8.56
C VAL A 204 1.19 -8.63 8.68
N PRO A 205 2.11 -7.88 9.31
CA PRO A 205 2.15 -6.44 9.09
C PRO A 205 2.50 -6.13 7.63
N THR A 206 2.27 -4.87 7.23
CA THR A 206 2.56 -4.37 5.89
C THR A 206 3.94 -4.84 5.37
N LEU A 207 3.96 -5.42 4.17
CA LEU A 207 5.21 -5.76 3.51
C LEU A 207 6.03 -4.51 3.20
N LYS A 208 7.32 -4.52 3.55
CA LYS A 208 8.26 -3.43 3.29
C LYS A 208 9.16 -3.79 2.12
N GLY A 209 9.48 -2.82 1.28
CA GLY A 209 10.37 -3.00 0.12
C GLY A 209 11.85 -3.29 0.43
N GLY A 210 12.21 -3.54 1.70
CA GLY A 210 13.58 -3.75 2.16
C GLY A 210 14.22 -2.51 2.80
N SER A 211 15.43 -2.69 3.35
CA SER A 211 16.20 -1.60 3.96
C SER A 211 16.82 -0.68 2.91
N SER A 212 17.33 0.50 3.33
CA SER A 212 18.10 1.41 2.48
C SER A 212 19.34 0.76 1.83
N ILE A 213 19.78 -0.41 2.33
CA ILE A 213 20.93 -1.19 1.83
C ILE A 213 20.46 -2.32 0.89
N GLY A 214 19.15 -2.40 0.58
CA GLY A 214 18.58 -3.36 -0.37
C GLY A 214 18.44 -4.79 0.17
N ILE A 215 18.50 -4.97 1.49
CA ILE A 215 18.27 -6.28 2.13
C ILE A 215 16.77 -6.43 2.37
N ALA A 216 16.19 -7.51 1.84
CA ALA A 216 14.82 -7.90 2.12
C ALA A 216 14.67 -8.25 3.61
N SER A 217 13.69 -7.62 4.26
CA SER A 217 13.34 -7.89 5.65
C SER A 217 11.85 -8.26 5.71
N PRO A 218 11.47 -9.46 5.26
CA PRO A 218 10.09 -9.91 5.41
C PRO A 218 9.68 -9.90 6.87
N PRO A 219 8.39 -9.69 7.18
CA PRO A 219 7.89 -9.86 8.53
C PRO A 219 8.13 -11.30 9.01
N ALA A 220 8.28 -11.46 10.31
CA ALA A 220 8.26 -12.77 10.95
C ALA A 220 6.82 -13.14 11.33
N ILE A 221 6.56 -14.43 11.46
CA ILE A 221 5.26 -14.99 11.80
C ILE A 221 5.50 -16.01 12.90
N ARG A 222 4.88 -15.81 14.06
CA ARG A 222 4.81 -16.82 15.12
C ARG A 222 3.64 -17.75 14.81
N LEU A 223 3.90 -19.04 14.64
CA LEU A 223 2.89 -20.08 14.43
C LEU A 223 2.31 -20.55 15.76
N PRO A 224 1.09 -21.15 15.79
CA PRO A 224 0.51 -21.81 16.97
C PRO A 224 1.45 -22.76 17.70
N SER A 225 2.34 -23.44 16.95
CA SER A 225 3.39 -24.33 17.49
C SER A 225 4.52 -23.62 18.25
N GLY A 226 4.54 -22.29 18.26
CA GLY A 226 5.63 -21.46 18.76
C GLY A 226 6.81 -21.33 17.80
N GLU A 227 6.81 -22.01 16.64
CA GLU A 227 7.79 -21.78 15.58
C GLU A 227 7.68 -20.36 15.01
N ILE A 228 8.83 -19.78 14.66
CA ILE A 228 8.88 -18.46 14.02
C ILE A 228 9.42 -18.62 12.61
N VAL A 229 8.58 -18.27 11.63
CA VAL A 229 8.89 -18.34 10.20
C VAL A 229 8.89 -16.95 9.58
N THR A 230 9.38 -16.86 8.36
CA THR A 230 9.22 -15.72 7.44
C THR A 230 8.57 -16.23 6.17
N PRO A 231 7.60 -15.51 5.58
CA PRO A 231 7.03 -15.90 4.30
C PRO A 231 8.13 -15.84 3.23
N GLY A 232 8.05 -16.71 2.23
CA GLY A 232 8.88 -16.57 1.04
C GLY A 232 8.31 -15.53 0.08
N ILE A 233 8.94 -15.40 -1.08
CA ILE A 233 8.58 -14.36 -2.05
C ILE A 233 7.24 -14.64 -2.72
N ILE A 234 6.88 -15.91 -2.91
CA ILE A 234 5.61 -16.32 -3.52
C ILE A 234 4.47 -16.02 -2.54
N GLY A 235 4.63 -16.40 -1.27
CA GLY A 235 3.68 -16.00 -0.22
C GLY A 235 3.49 -14.49 -0.15
N ALA A 236 4.57 -13.71 -0.30
CA ALA A 236 4.50 -12.25 -0.29
C ALA A 236 3.78 -11.64 -1.51
N GLU A 237 3.92 -12.22 -2.71
CA GLU A 237 3.15 -11.83 -3.89
C GLU A 237 1.66 -12.07 -3.69
N ARG A 238 1.31 -13.27 -3.20
CA ARG A 238 -0.06 -13.65 -2.87
C ARG A 238 -0.67 -12.76 -1.80
N LEU A 239 0.09 -12.36 -0.78
CA LEU A 239 -0.34 -11.42 0.26
C LEU A 239 -0.71 -10.03 -0.28
N GLN A 240 -0.30 -9.68 -1.50
CA GLN A 240 -0.70 -8.46 -2.22
C GLN A 240 -1.84 -8.71 -3.23
N GLY A 241 -2.26 -9.97 -3.40
CA GLY A 241 -3.29 -10.40 -4.34
C GLY A 241 -2.77 -10.78 -5.73
N PHE A 242 -1.47 -10.99 -5.90
CA PHE A 242 -0.91 -11.45 -7.18
C PHE A 242 -0.81 -12.97 -7.25
N ASP A 243 -0.81 -13.49 -8.47
CA ASP A 243 -0.47 -14.88 -8.75
C ASP A 243 0.99 -15.22 -8.35
N PRO A 244 1.28 -16.49 -8.03
CA PRO A 244 2.65 -16.95 -7.82
C PRO A 244 3.60 -16.57 -8.96
N ASP A 245 4.81 -16.13 -8.58
CA ASP A 245 5.86 -15.71 -9.51
C ASP A 245 5.53 -14.50 -10.39
N TRP A 246 4.55 -13.69 -9.98
CA TRP A 246 4.21 -12.43 -10.64
C TRP A 246 5.45 -11.58 -10.96
N THR A 247 6.37 -11.45 -10.00
CA THR A 247 7.59 -10.63 -10.12
C THR A 247 8.82 -11.37 -10.65
N ALA A 248 8.72 -12.66 -10.99
CA ALA A 248 9.83 -13.43 -11.55
C ALA A 248 10.47 -12.81 -12.82
N PRO A 249 9.74 -12.16 -13.73
CA PRO A 249 10.33 -11.51 -14.90
C PRO A 249 11.41 -10.47 -14.58
N ALA A 250 11.39 -9.85 -13.40
CA ALA A 250 12.42 -8.92 -12.95
C ALA A 250 13.84 -9.55 -12.94
N LEU A 251 13.93 -10.87 -12.76
CA LEU A 251 15.19 -11.61 -12.71
C LEU A 251 15.80 -11.90 -14.08
N SER A 252 15.07 -11.62 -15.17
CA SER A 252 15.61 -11.71 -16.52
C SER A 252 16.64 -10.61 -16.81
N LEU A 253 16.63 -9.52 -16.02
CA LEU A 253 17.51 -8.38 -16.21
C LEU A 253 18.91 -8.66 -15.63
N PRO A 254 19.99 -8.42 -16.41
CA PRO A 254 21.36 -8.57 -15.92
C PRO A 254 21.61 -7.71 -14.67
N GLY A 255 22.16 -8.33 -13.62
CA GLY A 255 22.53 -7.65 -12.38
C GLY A 255 21.40 -7.48 -11.35
N VAL A 256 20.16 -7.79 -11.70
CA VAL A 256 19.05 -7.80 -10.73
C VAL A 256 19.14 -9.04 -9.85
N ARG A 257 19.25 -8.83 -8.53
CA ARG A 257 19.31 -9.92 -7.54
C ARG A 257 17.91 -10.38 -7.17
N ALA A 258 17.76 -11.64 -6.75
CA ALA A 258 16.50 -12.21 -6.25
C ALA A 258 15.80 -11.34 -5.18
N GLY A 259 16.59 -10.70 -4.31
CA GLY A 259 16.08 -9.79 -3.27
C GLY A 259 15.34 -8.56 -3.80
N HIS A 260 15.56 -8.14 -5.05
CA HIS A 260 14.87 -6.99 -5.65
C HIS A 260 13.35 -7.21 -5.74
N ARG A 261 12.91 -8.46 -5.91
CA ARG A 261 11.48 -8.83 -5.93
C ARG A 261 10.76 -8.35 -4.65
N TRP A 262 11.42 -8.37 -3.49
CA TRP A 262 10.83 -7.85 -2.25
C TRP A 262 10.57 -6.34 -2.28
N LYS A 263 11.45 -5.57 -2.94
CA LYS A 263 11.24 -4.13 -3.17
C LYS A 263 9.98 -3.90 -4.00
N LEU A 264 9.85 -4.66 -5.08
CA LEU A 264 8.71 -4.59 -5.99
C LEU A 264 7.40 -4.92 -5.27
N VAL A 265 7.35 -6.06 -4.57
CA VAL A 265 6.17 -6.52 -3.83
C VAL A 265 5.80 -5.57 -2.69
N GLY A 266 6.77 -5.10 -1.90
CA GLY A 266 6.48 -4.20 -0.76
C GLY A 266 5.86 -2.86 -1.18
N ASN A 267 6.28 -2.34 -2.34
CA ASN A 267 5.79 -1.09 -2.91
C ASN A 267 4.50 -1.26 -3.73
N ALA A 268 4.12 -2.48 -4.09
CA ALA A 268 2.94 -2.72 -4.91
C ALA A 268 1.64 -2.31 -4.21
N VAL A 269 0.69 -1.82 -4.99
CA VAL A 269 -0.70 -1.66 -4.52
C VAL A 269 -1.37 -3.05 -4.53
N SER A 270 -2.28 -3.28 -3.57
CA SER A 270 -3.01 -4.55 -3.51
C SER A 270 -3.99 -4.66 -4.68
N VAL A 271 -3.97 -5.80 -5.35
CA VAL A 271 -4.85 -6.12 -6.49
C VAL A 271 -6.32 -6.08 -6.05
N ARG A 272 -6.65 -6.68 -4.90
CA ARG A 272 -8.03 -6.73 -4.41
C ARG A 272 -8.59 -5.38 -3.99
N MET A 273 -7.75 -4.48 -3.46
CA MET A 273 -8.16 -3.09 -3.23
C MET A 273 -8.55 -2.40 -4.55
N ALA A 274 -7.73 -2.60 -5.57
CA ALA A 274 -7.94 -2.02 -6.89
C ALA A 274 -9.19 -2.59 -7.58
N SER A 275 -9.40 -3.91 -7.47
CA SER A 275 -10.59 -4.61 -7.96
C SER A 275 -11.87 -4.14 -7.26
N TRP A 276 -11.82 -3.90 -5.94
CA TRP A 276 -12.94 -3.31 -5.21
C TRP A 276 -13.29 -1.92 -5.76
N VAL A 277 -12.31 -1.00 -5.88
CA VAL A 277 -12.55 0.34 -6.47
C VAL A 277 -13.16 0.22 -7.86
N ALA A 278 -12.64 -0.68 -8.68
CA ALA A 278 -13.12 -0.89 -10.04
C ALA A 278 -14.57 -1.40 -10.09
N SER A 279 -14.96 -2.28 -9.17
CA SER A 279 -16.35 -2.74 -9.06
C SER A 279 -17.30 -1.61 -8.63
N GLN A 280 -16.84 -0.73 -7.74
CA GLN A 280 -17.61 0.44 -7.32
C GLN A 280 -17.68 1.53 -8.40
N LEU A 281 -16.71 1.59 -9.32
CA LEU A 281 -16.78 2.44 -10.52
C LEU A 281 -17.83 1.96 -11.52
N ASP A 282 -18.02 0.63 -11.66
CA ASP A 282 -19.08 0.04 -12.50
C ASP A 282 -20.47 0.19 -11.83
N ARG A 283 -20.53 -0.01 -10.52
CA ARG A 283 -21.78 -0.02 -9.73
C ARG A 283 -21.65 0.87 -8.50
N PRO A 284 -21.65 2.19 -8.68
CA PRO A 284 -21.58 3.13 -7.56
C PRO A 284 -22.81 2.98 -6.65
N GLN A 285 -22.61 3.20 -5.36
CA GLN A 285 -23.67 3.12 -4.36
C GLN A 285 -23.91 4.50 -3.74
N PRO A 286 -25.18 4.94 -3.61
CA PRO A 286 -25.47 6.26 -3.05
C PRO A 286 -24.80 6.49 -1.69
N HIS A 287 -24.25 7.68 -1.49
CA HIS A 287 -23.70 8.13 -0.21
C HIS A 287 -24.71 9.05 0.50
N ASP A 288 -25.07 8.70 1.74
CA ASP A 288 -25.83 9.57 2.64
C ASP A 288 -24.88 10.56 3.33
N ASP A 289 -25.02 11.85 3.01
CA ASP A 289 -24.21 12.94 3.54
C ASP A 289 -24.82 13.64 4.76
N SER A 290 -25.90 13.12 5.34
CA SER A 290 -26.55 13.70 6.53
C SER A 290 -25.66 13.73 7.78
N GLU A 291 -24.69 12.82 7.88
CA GLU A 291 -23.70 12.77 8.97
C GLU A 291 -22.36 13.44 8.62
N ASP A 292 -22.20 13.96 7.40
CA ASP A 292 -20.97 14.60 6.98
C ASP A 292 -20.80 15.95 7.68
N THR A 293 -19.61 16.21 8.22
CA THR A 293 -19.32 17.43 8.98
C THR A 293 -18.28 18.29 8.28
N PRO A 294 -18.38 19.64 8.28
CA PRO A 294 -17.36 20.48 7.67
C PRO A 294 -15.95 20.23 8.23
N LEU A 295 -14.98 20.03 7.34
CA LEU A 295 -13.56 19.93 7.69
C LEU A 295 -12.91 21.31 7.59
N LEU A 296 -12.71 21.95 8.74
CA LEU A 296 -12.24 23.33 8.80
C LEU A 296 -10.72 23.44 8.58
N PRO A 297 -10.22 24.55 7.99
CA PRO A 297 -8.80 24.78 7.85
C PRO A 297 -8.03 24.62 9.17
N GLY A 298 -6.92 23.88 9.12
CA GLY A 298 -6.07 23.62 10.29
C GLY A 298 -6.47 22.40 11.12
N GLN A 299 -7.65 21.79 10.89
CA GLN A 299 -8.00 20.51 11.51
C GLN A 299 -7.17 19.35 10.95
N ALA A 300 -6.99 18.31 11.76
CA ALA A 300 -6.36 17.08 11.31
C ALA A 300 -7.24 16.35 10.29
N TRP A 301 -6.61 15.90 9.20
CA TRP A 301 -7.27 15.13 8.15
C TRP A 301 -7.83 13.81 8.71
N PRO A 302 -9.13 13.51 8.51
CA PRO A 302 -9.75 12.25 8.90
C PRO A 302 -9.27 11.07 8.06
N THR A 303 -9.67 9.86 8.44
CA THR A 303 -9.51 8.65 7.63
C THR A 303 -10.41 8.62 6.39
N ALA A 304 -11.47 9.44 6.33
CA ALA A 304 -12.29 9.63 5.15
C ALA A 304 -12.80 11.08 5.05
N ALA A 305 -12.67 11.68 3.86
CA ALA A 305 -13.19 13.01 3.57
C ALA A 305 -13.47 13.17 2.08
N TRP A 306 -14.26 14.18 1.75
CA TRP A 306 -14.44 14.65 0.38
C TRP A 306 -14.40 16.17 0.32
N GLY A 307 -14.27 16.70 -0.90
CA GLY A 307 -14.34 18.13 -1.13
C GLY A 307 -14.70 18.49 -2.55
N ARG A 308 -15.29 19.68 -2.67
CA ARG A 308 -15.73 20.29 -3.92
C ARG A 308 -15.74 21.80 -3.78
N ASN A 309 -15.31 22.52 -4.81
CA ASN A 309 -15.36 23.98 -4.88
C ASN A 309 -14.75 24.67 -3.64
N GLY A 310 -13.60 24.16 -3.17
CA GLY A 310 -12.90 24.70 -1.99
C GLY A 310 -13.53 24.36 -0.63
N SER A 311 -14.69 23.69 -0.59
CA SER A 311 -15.26 23.16 0.65
C SER A 311 -14.82 21.70 0.86
N SER A 312 -14.59 21.33 2.11
CA SER A 312 -14.20 19.96 2.49
C SER A 312 -15.06 19.47 3.66
N PHE A 313 -15.34 18.16 3.67
CA PHE A 313 -16.20 17.52 4.64
C PHE A 313 -15.55 16.22 5.13
N ARG A 314 -15.66 15.99 6.44
CA ARG A 314 -15.28 14.74 7.12
C ARG A 314 -16.43 13.75 6.97
N VAL A 315 -16.07 12.50 6.69
CA VAL A 315 -17.00 11.38 6.61
C VAL A 315 -16.64 10.36 7.69
N HIS A 316 -17.64 9.85 8.39
CA HIS A 316 -17.49 8.79 9.38
C HIS A 316 -17.61 7.41 8.72
N ARG A 317 -16.49 6.88 8.21
CA ARG A 317 -16.40 5.52 7.64
C ARG A 317 -15.24 4.76 8.26
N SER A 318 -15.46 3.47 8.49
CA SER A 318 -14.41 2.58 8.98
C SER A 318 -13.34 2.31 7.91
N THR A 319 -12.28 1.60 8.26
CA THR A 319 -11.27 1.12 7.29
C THR A 319 -11.67 -0.17 6.56
N TRP A 320 -12.90 -0.64 6.80
CA TRP A 320 -13.47 -1.89 6.31
C TRP A 320 -14.72 -1.61 5.49
N PRO A 321 -14.59 -1.22 4.21
CA PRO A 321 -15.74 -1.04 3.33
C PRO A 321 -16.57 -2.32 3.20
N VAL A 322 -15.91 -3.47 3.13
CA VAL A 322 -16.53 -4.78 2.89
C VAL A 322 -15.92 -5.86 3.79
N HIS A 323 -16.58 -7.01 3.87
CA HIS A 323 -16.03 -8.24 4.46
C HIS A 323 -15.98 -9.32 3.39
N GLU A 324 -14.96 -9.26 2.54
CA GLU A 324 -14.70 -10.38 1.63
C GLU A 324 -14.27 -11.62 2.44
N PRO A 325 -14.53 -12.85 1.94
CA PRO A 325 -14.08 -14.07 2.58
C PRO A 325 -12.59 -14.01 2.95
N TYR A 326 -12.30 -14.17 4.23
CA TYR A 326 -10.96 -14.01 4.77
C TYR A 326 -10.16 -15.31 4.63
N GLU A 327 -8.99 -15.23 4.02
CA GLU A 327 -8.06 -16.36 3.90
C GLU A 327 -7.16 -16.46 5.13
N ASP A 328 -6.86 -17.68 5.56
CA ASP A 328 -5.98 -17.90 6.69
C ASP A 328 -4.52 -17.58 6.31
N LEU A 329 -3.77 -16.94 7.20
CA LEU A 329 -2.36 -16.63 6.92
C LEU A 329 -1.54 -17.89 6.66
N SER A 330 -1.91 -19.03 7.24
CA SER A 330 -1.22 -20.31 7.05
C SER A 330 -1.21 -20.74 5.58
N ASP A 331 -2.24 -20.37 4.81
CA ASP A 331 -2.38 -20.70 3.38
C ASP A 331 -1.36 -19.97 2.49
N PHE A 332 -0.58 -19.04 3.06
CA PHE A 332 0.43 -18.23 2.37
C PHE A 332 1.87 -18.65 2.72
N LEU A 333 2.06 -19.76 3.44
CA LEU A 333 3.35 -20.14 4.03
C LEU A 333 4.04 -21.33 3.36
N ASP A 334 3.59 -21.74 2.16
CA ASP A 334 4.15 -22.87 1.41
C ASP A 334 5.67 -22.74 1.16
N ASP A 335 6.15 -21.52 0.88
CA ASP A 335 7.57 -21.22 0.64
C ASP A 335 8.27 -20.56 1.84
N SER A 336 7.67 -20.68 3.02
CA SER A 336 8.19 -20.08 4.25
C SER A 336 9.49 -20.71 4.72
N ARG A 337 10.24 -19.96 5.54
CA ARG A 337 11.51 -20.39 6.12
C ARG A 337 11.59 -20.03 7.59
N LEU A 338 12.19 -20.90 8.40
CA LEU A 338 12.47 -20.61 9.80
C LEU A 338 13.29 -19.32 9.94
N LEU A 339 12.93 -18.49 10.91
CA LEU A 339 13.68 -17.28 11.24
C LEU A 339 15.05 -17.68 11.82
N SER A 340 16.12 -17.16 11.24
CA SER A 340 17.49 -17.53 11.63
C SER A 340 17.81 -17.18 13.10
N ALA A 341 18.68 -17.98 13.74
CA ALA A 341 19.17 -17.71 15.11
C ALA A 341 19.68 -16.27 15.30
N ARG A 342 20.40 -15.72 14.31
CA ARG A 342 20.90 -14.35 14.35
C ARG A 342 19.78 -13.31 14.36
N ALA A 343 18.75 -13.49 13.53
CA ALA A 343 17.61 -12.59 13.49
C ALA A 343 16.80 -12.66 14.79
N THR A 344 16.54 -13.88 15.28
CA THR A 344 15.82 -14.15 16.54
C THR A 344 16.56 -13.54 17.73
N ALA A 345 17.85 -13.81 17.90
CA ALA A 345 18.66 -13.24 18.98
C ALA A 345 18.72 -11.70 18.92
N GLY A 346 18.80 -11.14 17.70
CA GLY A 346 18.79 -9.70 17.50
C GLY A 346 17.47 -9.07 17.93
N PHE A 347 16.34 -9.70 17.59
CA PHE A 347 15.01 -9.27 18.04
C PHE A 347 14.87 -9.36 19.56
N LEU A 348 15.20 -10.51 20.15
CA LEU A 348 15.08 -10.74 21.59
C LEU A 348 15.89 -9.73 22.41
N LYS A 349 17.11 -9.41 21.97
CA LYS A 349 17.95 -8.37 22.58
C LYS A 349 17.23 -7.00 22.58
N ARG A 350 16.66 -6.60 21.44
CA ARG A 350 15.91 -5.33 21.34
C ARG A 350 14.65 -5.34 22.20
N ALA A 351 13.91 -6.43 22.19
CA ALA A 351 12.69 -6.62 22.98
C ALA A 351 12.97 -6.46 24.48
N LYS A 352 14.02 -7.10 25.00
CA LYS A 352 14.43 -7.02 26.42
C LYS A 352 14.96 -5.64 26.84
N MET A 353 15.53 -4.87 25.90
CA MET A 353 15.98 -3.50 26.15
C MET A 353 14.85 -2.46 26.03
N GLY A 354 13.74 -2.82 25.38
CA GLY A 354 12.61 -1.94 25.15
C GLY A 354 11.62 -1.92 26.32
N ASN A 355 10.66 -1.01 26.24
CA ASN A 355 9.54 -0.91 27.20
C ASN A 355 8.23 -1.43 26.58
N LEU A 356 8.31 -2.22 25.51
CA LEU A 356 7.15 -2.72 24.81
C LEU A 356 6.49 -3.85 25.61
N ARG A 357 5.17 -3.81 25.72
CA ARG A 357 4.39 -4.92 26.28
C ARG A 357 4.10 -5.94 25.17
N PHE A 358 4.35 -7.21 25.46
CA PHE A 358 4.13 -8.32 24.54
C PHE A 358 2.93 -9.15 25.00
N VAL A 359 2.32 -9.88 24.06
CA VAL A 359 1.30 -10.88 24.38
C VAL A 359 1.91 -11.94 25.32
N PRO A 360 1.20 -12.41 26.36
CA PRO A 360 1.69 -13.47 27.23
C PRO A 360 2.21 -14.68 26.44
N GLY A 361 3.34 -15.26 26.85
CA GLY A 361 3.97 -16.41 26.18
C GLY A 361 4.76 -16.08 24.90
N PHE A 362 4.56 -14.91 24.28
CA PHE A 362 5.25 -14.60 23.01
C PHE A 362 6.78 -14.55 23.14
N LEU A 363 7.32 -13.97 24.21
CA LEU A 363 8.77 -13.95 24.40
C LEU A 363 9.33 -15.34 24.72
N ASP A 364 8.56 -16.17 25.41
CA ASP A 364 8.94 -17.56 25.71
C ASP A 364 9.01 -18.39 24.43
N ASP A 365 8.09 -18.18 23.49
CA ASP A 365 8.13 -18.76 22.14
C ASP A 365 9.37 -18.31 21.35
N VAL A 366 9.73 -17.02 21.44
CA VAL A 366 10.92 -16.46 20.79
C VAL A 366 12.20 -17.07 21.35
N GLU A 367 12.29 -17.26 22.67
CA GLU A 367 13.39 -17.94 23.34
C GLU A 367 13.48 -19.41 22.93
N SER A 368 12.35 -20.13 23.00
CA SER A 368 12.24 -21.53 22.58
C SER A 368 12.58 -21.72 21.10
N HIS A 369 12.22 -20.76 20.24
CA HIS A 369 12.63 -20.73 18.83
C HIS A 369 14.13 -20.53 18.68
N LEU A 370 14.75 -19.63 19.46
CA LEU A 370 16.19 -19.42 19.41
C LEU A 370 16.96 -20.70 19.78
N ASP A 371 16.51 -21.40 20.82
CA ASP A 371 17.12 -22.66 21.26
C ASP A 371 17.02 -23.75 20.18
N ARG A 372 15.85 -23.89 19.54
CA ARG A 372 15.66 -24.79 18.39
C ARG A 372 16.60 -24.49 17.22
N MET A 373 16.95 -23.21 17.02
CA MET A 373 17.86 -22.77 15.97
C MET A 373 19.36 -22.90 16.35
N GLY A 374 19.68 -23.53 17.48
CA GLY A 374 21.06 -23.75 17.94
C GLY A 374 21.58 -22.69 18.92
N GLY A 375 20.68 -21.88 19.50
CA GLY A 375 21.01 -20.90 20.54
C GLY A 375 21.66 -19.62 20.02
N HIS A 376 22.25 -18.85 20.93
CA HIS A 376 22.91 -17.60 20.60
C HIS A 376 24.12 -17.81 19.66
N PRO A 377 24.19 -17.10 18.52
CA PRO A 377 25.33 -17.21 17.63
C PRO A 377 26.63 -16.85 18.35
N THR A 378 27.67 -17.68 18.22
CA THR A 378 29.00 -17.37 18.73
C THR A 378 29.53 -16.11 18.04
N PRO A 379 30.16 -15.16 18.76
CA PRO A 379 30.80 -14.01 18.11
C PRO A 379 31.82 -14.52 17.08
N ARG A 380 31.75 -14.04 15.83
CA ARG A 380 32.83 -14.29 14.87
C ARG A 380 34.12 -13.72 15.47
N ALA A 381 35.17 -14.52 15.54
CA ALA A 381 36.52 -14.03 15.83
C ALA A 381 36.84 -12.90 14.83
N ALA A 382 37.35 -11.80 15.37
CA ALA A 382 37.55 -10.53 14.68
C ALA A 382 38.50 -10.64 13.47
#